data_AF-A0A1I6MCP3-F1
#
_entry.id   AF-A0A1I6MCP3-F1
#
_cell.length_a   1.000
_cell.length_b   1.000
_cell.length_c   1.000
_cell.angle_alpha   90.00
_cell.angle_beta   90.00
_cell.angle_gamma   90.00
#
_symmetry.space_group_name_H-M   'P 1'
#
loop_
_entity.id
_entity.type
_entity.pdbx_description
1 polymer ?
#
loop_
_entity_poly.entity_id
_entity_poly.type
_entity_poly.pdbx_seq_one_letter_code
_entity_poly.pdbx_strand_id
1 'polypeptide(L)'
;MDAAARAELDALRLRAYGPSPDIADDCRAVERLVELEELALPAARMPEPGILASAPASGLPPDGAVVDGPRDAAPSDARVVGVLPAGESPRRRRSRWHIALVAAVAIVALPLGVAAAARTSAQPAVSSAAAGAIPAGVREALAFVRHPQADKLIEVRIDGSFGDYVDLPIGDDVPVFPVEGLMTWVEPLGDYYGWKLWIAGARGAIENENCMLLDGDGTMRADCVSTALKTQGGLLLSVPYAELAPEDRPEVMTADQSLGFWWGPDGVVTILLSPTPPD
;
A
#
# COMPACT_ATOMS: atom_id res chain seq x y z
N MET A 1 -24.10 -2.78 25.00
CA MET A 1 -23.50 -1.72 25.85
C MET A 1 -24.55 -1.10 26.78
N ASP A 2 -24.24 -0.98 28.07
CA ASP A 2 -25.13 -0.34 29.05
C ASP A 2 -25.13 1.21 28.92
N ALA A 3 -25.93 1.90 29.74
CA ALA A 3 -26.08 3.35 29.65
C ALA A 3 -24.86 4.11 30.20
N ALA A 4 -24.15 3.54 31.17
CA ALA A 4 -22.98 4.16 31.77
C ALA A 4 -21.80 4.16 30.79
N ALA A 5 -21.55 3.01 30.14
CA ALA A 5 -20.52 2.89 29.11
C ALA A 5 -20.80 3.78 27.89
N ARG A 6 -22.08 3.97 27.51
CA ARG A 6 -22.44 4.93 26.45
C ARG A 6 -22.13 6.38 26.84
N ALA A 7 -22.46 6.79 28.06
CA ALA A 7 -22.15 8.14 28.54
C ALA A 7 -20.65 8.38 28.67
N GLU A 8 -19.89 7.37 29.11
CA GLU A 8 -18.42 7.40 29.13
C GLU A 8 -17.84 7.56 27.72
N LEU A 9 -18.33 6.78 26.75
CA LEU A 9 -17.92 6.87 25.35
C LEU A 9 -18.21 8.26 24.75
N ASP A 10 -19.41 8.81 24.99
CA ASP A 10 -19.78 10.13 24.49
C ASP A 10 -18.89 11.24 25.08
N ALA A 11 -18.54 11.13 26.37
CA ALA A 11 -17.63 12.07 27.02
C ALA A 11 -16.19 11.98 26.45
N LEU A 12 -15.69 10.77 26.21
CA LEU A 12 -14.37 10.56 25.59
C LEU A 12 -14.33 11.04 24.14
N ARG A 13 -15.40 10.81 23.36
CA ARG A 13 -15.54 11.34 21.99
C ARG A 13 -15.57 12.86 21.96
N LEU A 14 -16.23 13.51 22.93
CA LEU A 14 -16.22 14.97 23.03
C LEU A 14 -14.81 15.50 23.33
N ARG A 15 -14.02 14.80 24.15
CA ARG A 15 -12.61 15.14 24.41
C ARG A 15 -11.69 14.86 23.22
N ALA A 16 -12.01 13.87 22.39
CA ALA A 16 -11.21 13.50 21.23
C ALA A 16 -11.51 14.35 19.99
N TYR A 17 -12.80 14.64 19.76
CA TYR A 17 -13.30 15.22 18.51
C TYR A 17 -14.11 16.51 18.71
N GLY A 18 -14.23 16.99 19.95
CA GLY A 18 -14.93 18.23 20.25
C GLY A 18 -14.14 19.49 19.87
N PRO A 19 -14.72 20.68 20.12
CA PRO A 19 -14.13 21.97 19.71
C PRO A 19 -12.77 22.28 20.35
N SER A 20 -12.48 21.66 21.49
CA SER A 20 -11.23 21.80 22.24
C SER A 20 -10.71 20.41 22.61
N PRO A 21 -10.10 19.67 21.65
CA PRO A 21 -9.67 18.32 21.91
C PRO A 21 -8.46 18.30 22.84
N ASP A 22 -8.53 17.53 23.91
CA ASP A 22 -7.50 17.45 24.96
C ASP A 22 -7.09 16.00 25.29
N ILE A 23 -7.66 15.01 24.58
CA ILE A 23 -7.43 13.60 24.90
C ILE A 23 -6.01 13.12 24.55
N ALA A 24 -5.32 13.81 23.64
CA ALA A 24 -4.03 13.36 23.10
C ALA A 24 -2.93 13.25 24.18
N ASP A 25 -3.00 14.07 25.23
CA ASP A 25 -2.05 14.07 26.35
C ASP A 25 -2.40 13.02 27.43
N ASP A 26 -3.53 12.31 27.30
CA ASP A 26 -4.05 11.32 28.26
C ASP A 26 -4.11 9.92 27.62
N CYS A 27 -2.97 9.22 27.61
CA CYS A 27 -2.85 7.91 26.97
C CYS A 27 -3.87 6.88 27.50
N ARG A 28 -4.26 6.96 28.77
CA ARG A 28 -5.25 6.05 29.35
C ARG A 28 -6.66 6.34 28.83
N ALA A 29 -7.01 7.62 28.63
CA ALA A 29 -8.29 7.98 28.04
C ALA A 29 -8.39 7.55 26.57
N VAL A 30 -7.29 7.62 25.82
CA VAL A 30 -7.24 7.12 24.43
C VAL A 30 -7.45 5.61 24.38
N GLU A 31 -6.74 4.84 25.20
CA GLU A 31 -6.91 3.38 25.29
C GLU A 31 -8.36 3.01 25.66
N ARG A 32 -8.93 3.73 26.64
CA ARG A 32 -10.32 3.52 27.06
C ARG A 32 -11.35 3.87 25.99
N LEU A 33 -11.08 4.89 25.17
CA LEU A 33 -11.92 5.27 24.04
C LEU A 33 -11.97 4.13 23.00
N VAL A 34 -10.82 3.57 22.64
CA VAL A 34 -10.73 2.45 21.69
C VAL A 34 -11.52 1.23 22.17
N GLU A 35 -11.34 0.81 23.43
CA GLU A 35 -12.07 -0.32 24.02
C GLU A 35 -13.60 -0.12 23.93
N LEU A 36 -14.08 1.09 24.24
CA LEU A 36 -15.51 1.39 24.20
C LEU A 36 -16.05 1.51 22.77
N GLU A 37 -15.25 1.98 21.81
CA GLU A 37 -15.65 2.01 20.39
C GLU A 37 -15.75 0.62 19.80
N GLU A 38 -14.82 -0.29 20.12
CA GLU A 38 -14.91 -1.71 19.72
C GLU A 38 -16.15 -2.39 20.30
N LEU A 39 -16.47 -2.13 21.57
CA LEU A 39 -17.71 -2.62 22.21
C LEU A 39 -18.99 -1.98 21.65
N ALA A 40 -18.89 -0.81 21.04
CA ALA A 40 -20.01 -0.10 20.41
C ALA A 40 -20.30 -0.57 18.99
N LEU A 41 -19.32 -1.18 18.32
CA LEU A 41 -19.53 -1.75 16.99
C LEU A 41 -20.68 -2.76 17.07
N PRO A 42 -21.74 -2.59 16.27
CA PRO A 42 -22.79 -3.59 16.21
C PRO A 42 -22.12 -4.91 15.83
N ALA A 43 -22.24 -5.92 16.70
CA ALA A 43 -21.78 -7.26 16.39
C ALA A 43 -22.28 -7.60 14.99
N ALA A 44 -21.35 -7.63 14.03
CA ALA A 44 -21.70 -7.92 12.65
C ALA A 44 -22.52 -9.20 12.72
N ARG A 45 -23.78 -9.13 12.28
CA ARG A 45 -24.59 -10.33 12.13
C ARG A 45 -23.83 -11.17 11.13
N MET A 46 -23.02 -12.11 11.62
CA MET A 46 -22.62 -13.25 10.81
C MET A 46 -23.93 -13.75 10.20
N PRO A 47 -24.06 -13.82 8.87
CA PRO A 47 -25.27 -14.34 8.26
C PRO A 47 -25.50 -15.71 8.89
N GLU A 48 -26.64 -15.86 9.57
CA GLU A 48 -27.09 -17.17 10.00
C GLU A 48 -26.97 -18.09 8.79
N PRO A 49 -26.35 -19.28 8.91
CA PRO A 49 -26.32 -20.24 7.82
C PRO A 49 -27.78 -20.50 7.44
N GLY A 50 -28.17 -19.93 6.30
CA GLY A 50 -29.52 -19.98 5.79
C GLY A 50 -29.94 -21.43 5.70
N ILE A 51 -30.84 -21.83 6.61
CA ILE A 51 -31.61 -23.05 6.47
C ILE A 51 -32.32 -22.91 5.12
N LEU A 52 -31.94 -23.76 4.17
CA LEU A 52 -32.58 -23.93 2.88
C LEU A 52 -34.06 -24.25 3.12
N ALA A 53 -34.89 -23.21 3.20
CA ALA A 53 -36.33 -23.35 3.16
C ALA A 53 -36.69 -23.84 1.75
N SER A 54 -36.94 -25.15 1.64
CA SER A 54 -37.49 -25.78 0.46
C SER A 54 -38.79 -25.08 0.06
N ALA A 55 -38.79 -24.42 -1.09
CA ALA A 55 -40.00 -23.94 -1.73
C ALA A 55 -40.87 -25.14 -2.15
N PRO A 56 -42.18 -25.13 -1.88
CA PRO A 56 -43.07 -26.17 -2.36
C PRO A 56 -43.31 -26.00 -3.86
N ALA A 57 -43.01 -27.05 -4.62
CA ALA A 57 -43.35 -27.18 -6.02
C ALA A 57 -44.87 -27.10 -6.20
N SER A 58 -45.34 -26.12 -6.98
CA SER A 58 -46.72 -26.06 -7.47
C SER A 58 -46.72 -25.81 -8.99
N GLY A 59 -47.01 -26.87 -9.74
CA GLY A 59 -47.94 -26.86 -10.86
C GLY A 59 -47.58 -26.11 -12.14
N LEU A 60 -46.96 -26.82 -13.08
CA LEU A 60 -47.07 -26.57 -14.53
C LEU A 60 -48.23 -27.41 -15.11
N PRO A 61 -49.11 -26.87 -15.95
CA PRO A 61 -49.82 -27.64 -16.97
C PRO A 61 -49.07 -27.60 -18.32
N PRO A 62 -49.29 -28.60 -19.19
CA PRO A 62 -48.55 -28.80 -20.43
C PRO A 62 -49.22 -28.09 -21.61
N ASP A 63 -48.45 -27.66 -22.61
CA ASP A 63 -48.69 -28.06 -24.01
C ASP A 63 -47.69 -27.43 -25.00
N GLY A 64 -47.08 -28.32 -25.78
CA GLY A 64 -46.90 -28.21 -27.23
C GLY A 64 -46.14 -27.03 -27.82
N ALA A 65 -44.91 -27.28 -28.28
CA ALA A 65 -44.59 -27.13 -29.71
C ALA A 65 -43.27 -27.82 -30.04
N VAL A 66 -43.39 -28.82 -30.91
CA VAL A 66 -42.35 -29.57 -31.59
C VAL A 66 -41.61 -28.66 -32.58
N VAL A 67 -40.28 -28.63 -32.52
CA VAL A 67 -39.43 -28.43 -33.71
C VAL A 67 -38.20 -29.34 -33.59
N ASP A 68 -38.25 -30.40 -34.39
CA ASP A 68 -37.12 -31.28 -34.74
C ASP A 68 -36.06 -30.52 -35.53
N GLY A 69 -34.78 -30.79 -35.24
CA GLY A 69 -33.62 -30.39 -36.04
C GLY A 69 -32.33 -31.03 -35.51
N PRO A 70 -31.40 -31.48 -36.37
CA PRO A 70 -30.82 -32.82 -36.25
C PRO A 70 -29.62 -32.94 -35.31
N ARG A 71 -29.63 -34.05 -34.58
CA ARG A 71 -28.47 -34.69 -33.96
C ARG A 71 -27.43 -35.06 -35.00
N ASP A 72 -26.24 -34.49 -34.88
CA ASP A 72 -25.00 -35.20 -35.20
C ASP A 72 -24.37 -35.67 -33.89
N ALA A 73 -24.58 -36.95 -33.62
CA ALA A 73 -23.86 -37.72 -32.63
C ALA A 73 -22.80 -38.53 -33.36
N ALA A 74 -21.54 -38.33 -33.00
CA ALA A 74 -20.47 -39.28 -33.25
C ALA A 74 -19.43 -39.17 -32.11
N PRO A 75 -18.74 -40.28 -31.79
CA PRO A 75 -18.67 -40.76 -30.41
C PRO A 75 -17.26 -40.76 -29.82
N SER A 76 -17.20 -41.07 -28.53
CA SER A 76 -16.19 -41.91 -27.86
C SER A 76 -14.72 -41.69 -28.24
N ASP A 77 -13.93 -41.21 -27.28
CA ASP A 77 -13.02 -42.13 -26.59
C ASP A 77 -12.35 -41.48 -25.38
N ALA A 78 -12.65 -42.06 -24.22
CA ALA A 78 -11.79 -41.99 -23.06
C ALA A 78 -10.50 -42.76 -23.37
N ARG A 79 -9.35 -42.07 -23.32
CA ARG A 79 -8.04 -42.71 -23.14
C ARG A 79 -7.29 -42.03 -22.02
N VAL A 80 -7.44 -42.62 -20.83
CA VAL A 80 -6.38 -42.67 -19.84
C VAL A 80 -5.37 -43.72 -20.32
N VAL A 81 -4.21 -43.28 -20.78
CA VAL A 81 -2.99 -44.11 -20.84
C VAL A 81 -1.84 -43.20 -20.42
N GLY A 82 -1.28 -43.47 -19.24
CA GLY A 82 -0.01 -42.91 -18.83
C GLY A 82 1.13 -43.54 -19.61
N VAL A 83 2.10 -42.70 -20.02
CA VAL A 83 3.48 -43.11 -20.30
C VAL A 83 4.40 -41.97 -19.86
N LEU A 84 5.19 -42.24 -18.82
CA LEU A 84 6.35 -41.46 -18.41
C LEU A 84 7.35 -41.34 -19.57
N PRO A 85 8.06 -40.21 -19.68
CA PRO A 85 9.49 -40.24 -19.87
C PRO A 85 10.20 -39.75 -18.62
N ALA A 86 10.87 -40.70 -17.96
CA ALA A 86 12.02 -40.42 -17.11
C ALA A 86 13.07 -39.71 -17.96
N GLY A 87 13.52 -38.54 -17.51
CA GLY A 87 14.47 -37.70 -18.23
C GLY A 87 15.20 -36.76 -17.27
N GLU A 88 16.12 -37.36 -16.51
CA GLU A 88 17.39 -36.78 -16.09
C GLU A 88 17.40 -35.40 -15.41
N SER A 89 17.43 -35.47 -14.09
CA SER A 89 17.92 -34.41 -13.22
C SER A 89 19.41 -34.14 -13.47
N PRO A 90 19.84 -32.88 -13.75
CA PRO A 90 21.24 -32.55 -13.72
C PRO A 90 21.75 -32.55 -12.28
N ARG A 91 22.62 -33.53 -12.04
CA ARG A 91 23.44 -33.74 -10.85
C ARG A 91 24.10 -32.47 -10.34
N ARG A 92 23.96 -32.28 -9.02
CA ARG A 92 25.00 -31.84 -8.06
C ARG A 92 26.33 -31.41 -8.69
N ARG A 93 26.63 -30.11 -8.63
CA ARG A 93 28.02 -29.63 -8.60
C ARG A 93 28.27 -28.87 -7.30
N ARG A 94 28.52 -29.65 -6.24
CA ARG A 94 29.23 -29.18 -5.05
C ARG A 94 30.64 -28.77 -5.49
N SER A 95 30.91 -27.47 -5.49
CA SER A 95 32.25 -26.89 -5.54
C SER A 95 32.38 -26.04 -4.27
N ARG A 96 32.78 -26.59 -3.11
CA ARG A 96 34.18 -26.84 -2.72
C ARG A 96 35.14 -25.76 -3.20
N TRP A 97 34.88 -24.52 -2.79
CA TRP A 97 35.93 -23.51 -2.66
C TRP A 97 36.49 -23.59 -1.23
N HIS A 98 37.49 -24.45 -1.08
CA HIS A 98 38.33 -24.48 0.10
C HIS A 98 39.26 -23.26 0.09
N ILE A 99 39.22 -22.48 1.17
CA ILE A 99 40.35 -22.17 2.05
C ILE A 99 41.72 -21.95 1.36
N ALA A 100 42.15 -20.69 1.34
CA ALA A 100 43.54 -20.24 1.52
C ALA A 100 43.43 -18.93 2.34
N LEU A 101 43.68 -18.86 3.64
CA LEU A 101 44.89 -19.04 4.45
C LEU A 101 46.02 -18.04 4.13
N VAL A 102 46.44 -17.33 5.19
CA VAL A 102 47.72 -16.67 5.47
C VAL A 102 47.78 -15.13 5.31
N ALA A 103 47.63 -14.49 6.48
CA ALA A 103 48.52 -13.51 7.13
C ALA A 103 48.91 -12.20 6.44
N ALA A 104 48.61 -11.08 7.12
CA ALA A 104 49.62 -10.09 7.48
C ALA A 104 49.17 -9.30 8.73
N VAL A 105 49.76 -9.64 9.87
CA VAL A 105 49.87 -8.77 11.05
C VAL A 105 50.87 -7.67 10.70
N ALA A 106 50.45 -6.41 10.82
CA ALA A 106 51.38 -5.29 10.98
C ALA A 106 50.80 -4.32 12.01
N ILE A 107 51.28 -4.55 13.24
CA ILE A 107 51.27 -3.63 14.36
C ILE A 107 51.98 -2.34 13.90
N VAL A 108 51.29 -1.21 13.93
CA VAL A 108 51.95 0.10 14.02
C VAL A 108 51.41 0.82 15.24
N ALA A 109 52.28 0.86 16.24
CA ALA A 109 52.12 1.63 17.45
C ALA A 109 52.18 3.14 17.16
N LEU A 110 51.25 3.86 17.79
CA LEU A 110 51.31 5.22 18.37
C LEU A 110 52.44 6.18 17.93
N PRO A 111 52.10 7.48 17.84
CA PRO A 111 52.45 8.30 19.00
C PRO A 111 51.31 9.16 19.54
N LEU A 112 51.28 9.20 20.88
CA LEU A 112 50.68 10.24 21.70
C LEU A 112 51.25 11.61 21.30
N GLY A 113 50.46 12.40 20.58
CA GLY A 113 50.71 13.82 20.36
C GLY A 113 49.84 14.64 21.30
N VAL A 114 50.39 15.02 22.45
CA VAL A 114 49.82 16.03 23.35
C VAL A 114 49.87 17.38 22.64
N ALA A 115 48.77 17.80 22.06
CA ALA A 115 48.52 19.19 21.67
C ALA A 115 47.37 19.73 22.51
N ALA A 116 47.71 20.10 23.75
CA ALA A 116 46.93 21.01 24.56
C ALA A 116 47.01 22.40 23.92
N ALA A 117 46.12 22.67 22.96
CA ALA A 117 45.88 24.01 22.45
C ALA A 117 44.37 24.21 22.38
N ALA A 118 43.87 25.00 23.33
CA ALA A 118 42.57 25.64 23.39
C ALA A 118 41.56 25.20 22.31
N ARG A 119 40.91 24.05 22.53
CA ARG A 119 39.58 23.84 21.96
C ARG A 119 38.66 24.68 22.82
N THR A 120 38.56 25.95 22.48
CA THR A 120 37.37 26.73 22.77
C THR A 120 36.23 25.85 22.31
N SER A 121 35.49 25.29 23.26
CA SER A 121 34.25 24.59 23.01
C SER A 121 33.27 25.63 22.48
N ALA A 122 33.45 26.03 21.21
CA ALA A 122 32.35 26.36 20.37
C ALA A 122 31.55 25.06 20.31
N GLN A 123 30.67 24.87 21.30
CA GLN A 123 29.44 24.15 21.05
C GLN A 123 29.02 24.64 19.66
N PRO A 124 28.86 23.76 18.65
CA PRO A 124 28.08 24.18 17.51
C PRO A 124 26.83 24.75 18.15
N ALA A 125 26.57 26.04 17.92
CA ALA A 125 25.28 26.58 18.23
C ALA A 125 24.36 25.56 17.59
N VAL A 126 23.68 24.80 18.45
CA VAL A 126 22.60 23.94 18.00
C VAL A 126 21.69 25.01 17.48
N SER A 127 21.80 25.26 16.17
CA SER A 127 20.87 26.06 15.43
C SER A 127 19.56 25.53 15.95
N SER A 128 18.83 26.41 16.63
CA SER A 128 17.44 26.19 16.97
C SER A 128 16.79 25.99 15.61
N ALA A 129 16.91 24.75 15.13
CA ALA A 129 16.62 24.34 13.79
C ALA A 129 15.14 24.57 13.68
N ALA A 130 14.78 25.41 12.72
CA ALA A 130 13.43 25.89 12.50
C ALA A 130 12.43 24.75 12.71
N ALA A 131 11.80 24.74 13.88
CA ALA A 131 10.62 23.93 14.13
C ALA A 131 9.58 24.42 13.11
N GLY A 132 9.33 23.62 12.07
CA GLY A 132 8.28 23.89 11.09
C GLY A 132 8.70 24.06 9.62
N ALA A 133 9.94 23.77 9.23
CA ALA A 133 10.26 23.72 7.79
C ALA A 133 9.63 22.47 7.15
N ILE A 134 8.59 22.66 6.32
CA ILE A 134 7.95 21.57 5.56
C ILE A 134 8.99 20.96 4.61
N PRO A 135 9.21 19.63 4.64
CA PRO A 135 10.13 18.93 3.74
C PRO A 135 9.81 19.20 2.26
N ALA A 136 10.85 19.21 1.42
CA ALA A 136 10.72 19.57 0.00
C ALA A 136 9.69 18.68 -0.74
N GLY A 137 9.78 17.35 -0.57
CA GLY A 137 8.83 16.42 -1.19
C GLY A 137 7.37 16.64 -0.78
N VAL A 138 7.12 16.97 0.50
CA VAL A 138 5.76 17.34 0.97
C VAL A 138 5.28 18.61 0.28
N ARG A 139 6.16 19.61 0.14
CA ARG A 139 5.81 20.87 -0.51
C ARG A 139 5.50 20.68 -1.99
N GLU A 140 6.29 19.88 -2.69
CA GLU A 140 6.11 19.55 -4.11
C GLU A 140 4.82 18.76 -4.33
N ALA A 141 4.57 17.73 -3.52
CA ALA A 141 3.33 16.95 -3.56
C ALA A 141 2.10 17.84 -3.35
N LEU A 142 2.13 18.70 -2.33
CA LEU A 142 1.03 19.63 -2.06
C LEU A 142 0.89 20.70 -3.15
N ALA A 143 1.99 21.18 -3.75
CA ALA A 143 1.92 22.14 -4.84
C ALA A 143 1.27 21.53 -6.08
N PHE A 144 1.58 20.26 -6.40
CA PHE A 144 0.97 19.50 -7.48
C PHE A 144 -0.54 19.31 -7.24
N VAL A 145 -0.92 18.83 -6.04
CA VAL A 145 -2.31 18.49 -5.70
C VAL A 145 -3.19 19.72 -5.53
N ARG A 146 -2.65 20.82 -5.02
CA ARG A 146 -3.39 22.07 -4.78
C ARG A 146 -3.25 23.07 -5.93
N HIS A 147 -2.70 22.65 -7.07
CA HIS A 147 -2.58 23.53 -8.22
C HIS A 147 -3.98 24.01 -8.64
N PRO A 148 -4.19 25.30 -9.00
CA PRO A 148 -5.52 25.81 -9.38
C PRO A 148 -6.15 25.12 -10.59
N GLN A 149 -5.32 24.47 -11.41
CA GLN A 149 -5.74 23.69 -12.59
C GLN A 149 -5.70 22.18 -12.33
N ALA A 150 -5.50 21.75 -11.08
CA ALA A 150 -5.57 20.35 -10.74
C ALA A 150 -7.03 19.87 -10.87
N ASP A 151 -7.24 18.78 -11.60
CA ASP A 151 -8.57 18.19 -11.81
C ASP A 151 -8.61 16.78 -11.23
N LYS A 152 -9.55 16.53 -10.32
CA LYS A 152 -9.67 15.26 -9.63
C LYS A 152 -10.46 14.29 -10.51
N LEU A 153 -9.86 13.15 -10.82
CA LEU A 153 -10.49 12.13 -11.67
C LEU A 153 -11.17 11.05 -10.84
N ILE A 154 -10.44 10.43 -9.91
CA ILE A 154 -10.87 9.23 -9.16
C ILE A 154 -10.41 9.34 -7.71
N GLU A 155 -11.23 8.83 -6.79
CA GLU A 155 -10.85 8.59 -5.39
C GLU A 155 -10.92 7.09 -5.09
N VAL A 156 -9.80 6.53 -4.66
CA VAL A 156 -9.69 5.13 -4.23
C VAL A 156 -9.57 5.12 -2.71
N ARG A 157 -10.62 4.66 -2.03
CA ARG A 157 -10.64 4.61 -0.56
C ARG A 157 -9.93 3.35 -0.07
N ILE A 158 -8.99 3.54 0.85
CA ILE A 158 -8.35 2.45 1.60
C ILE A 158 -9.13 2.33 2.90
N ASP A 159 -10.23 1.57 2.88
CA ASP A 159 -11.17 1.50 4.00
C ASP A 159 -10.71 0.57 5.14
N GLY A 160 -9.45 0.12 5.11
CA GLY A 160 -8.88 -0.79 6.09
C GLY A 160 -9.49 -2.19 6.09
N SER A 161 -10.56 -2.43 5.31
CA SER A 161 -11.14 -3.76 5.13
C SER A 161 -10.21 -4.67 4.32
N PHE A 162 -9.31 -4.08 3.55
CA PHE A 162 -8.40 -4.78 2.65
C PHE A 162 -7.22 -5.51 3.33
N GLY A 163 -7.13 -5.47 4.66
CA GLY A 163 -6.13 -6.22 5.44
C GLY A 163 -6.55 -7.65 5.86
N ASP A 164 -7.83 -7.99 5.79
CA ASP A 164 -8.35 -9.30 6.25
C ASP A 164 -8.50 -10.35 5.12
N TYR A 165 -8.33 -9.96 3.85
CA TYR A 165 -8.85 -10.78 2.74
C TYR A 165 -7.84 -11.65 2.00
N VAL A 166 -6.53 -11.48 2.18
CA VAL A 166 -5.60 -12.38 1.48
C VAL A 166 -4.34 -12.56 2.32
N ASP A 167 -4.19 -13.74 2.93
CA ASP A 167 -2.87 -14.37 2.99
C ASP A 167 -2.40 -14.40 1.53
N LEU A 168 -1.70 -13.35 1.10
CA LEU A 168 -1.21 -13.24 -0.27
C LEU A 168 -0.51 -14.56 -0.55
N PRO A 169 -1.00 -15.40 -1.49
CA PRO A 169 -0.10 -16.39 -2.02
C PRO A 169 1.08 -15.55 -2.47
N ILE A 170 2.27 -15.85 -1.95
CA ILE A 170 3.53 -15.28 -2.42
C ILE A 170 3.68 -15.81 -3.85
N GLY A 171 2.86 -15.26 -4.75
CA GLY A 171 2.90 -15.46 -6.17
C GLY A 171 3.92 -14.48 -6.72
N ASP A 172 4.44 -14.80 -7.89
CA ASP A 172 5.49 -14.07 -8.57
C ASP A 172 5.07 -12.64 -9.04
N ASP A 173 3.88 -12.17 -8.65
CA ASP A 173 3.22 -10.96 -9.16
C ASP A 173 3.24 -9.76 -8.20
N VAL A 174 3.89 -9.87 -7.03
CA VAL A 174 4.06 -8.72 -6.12
C VAL A 174 5.27 -7.88 -6.57
N PRO A 175 5.10 -6.60 -6.93
CA PRO A 175 6.21 -5.77 -7.38
C PRO A 175 7.18 -5.46 -6.23
N VAL A 176 8.45 -5.26 -6.57
CA VAL A 176 9.50 -4.94 -5.59
C VAL A 176 9.43 -3.46 -5.25
N PHE A 177 9.13 -3.14 -3.99
CA PHE A 177 9.14 -1.78 -3.47
C PHE A 177 10.56 -1.34 -3.05
N PRO A 178 10.92 -0.05 -3.24
CA PRO A 178 12.23 0.49 -2.87
C PRO A 178 12.32 0.82 -1.38
N VAL A 179 11.95 -0.12 -0.51
CA VAL A 179 11.99 0.08 0.95
C VAL A 179 13.38 -0.14 1.52
N GLU A 180 13.73 0.60 2.57
CA GLU A 180 15.00 0.38 3.27
C GLU A 180 14.98 -0.87 4.17
N GLY A 181 13.78 -1.27 4.60
CA GLY A 181 13.59 -2.30 5.61
C GLY A 181 12.74 -3.48 5.17
N LEU A 182 12.05 -4.09 6.14
CA LEU A 182 11.20 -5.23 5.88
C LEU A 182 9.79 -4.76 5.52
N MET A 183 9.33 -5.13 4.32
CA MET A 183 7.93 -5.05 3.94
C MET A 183 7.06 -5.76 4.99
N THR A 184 6.05 -5.05 5.49
CA THR A 184 5.10 -5.57 6.50
C THR A 184 3.75 -5.94 5.89
N TRP A 185 3.32 -5.21 4.86
CA TRP A 185 2.11 -5.49 4.11
C TRP A 185 2.20 -4.82 2.73
N VAL A 186 1.45 -5.33 1.75
CA VAL A 186 1.37 -4.82 0.38
C VAL A 186 -0.02 -5.11 -0.16
N GLU A 187 -0.56 -4.21 -0.97
CA GLU A 187 -1.94 -4.31 -1.46
C GLU A 187 -2.07 -3.70 -2.87
N PRO A 188 -2.65 -4.44 -3.83
CA PRO A 188 -3.05 -3.88 -5.12
C PRO A 188 -4.37 -3.10 -4.97
N LEU A 189 -4.39 -1.86 -5.45
CA LEU A 189 -5.60 -1.03 -5.45
C LEU A 189 -6.40 -1.12 -6.77
N GLY A 190 -5.76 -1.56 -7.86
CA GLY A 190 -6.41 -1.79 -9.15
C GLY A 190 -5.63 -1.19 -10.32
N ASP A 191 -6.24 -1.26 -11.51
CA ASP A 191 -5.66 -0.76 -12.76
C ASP A 191 -6.31 0.57 -13.14
N TYR A 192 -5.50 1.60 -13.34
CA TYR A 192 -5.94 2.96 -13.64
C TYR A 192 -5.08 3.57 -14.74
N TYR A 193 -5.70 3.92 -15.88
CA TYR A 193 -5.04 4.61 -16.99
C TYR A 193 -3.75 3.89 -17.45
N GLY A 194 -3.80 2.57 -17.60
CA GLY A 194 -2.66 1.75 -18.02
C GLY A 194 -1.66 1.39 -16.92
N TRP A 195 -1.89 1.81 -15.67
CA TRP A 195 -0.99 1.54 -14.54
C TRP A 195 -1.68 0.72 -13.45
N LYS A 196 -1.02 -0.33 -12.98
CA LYS A 196 -1.42 -1.05 -11.76
C LYS A 196 -0.94 -0.26 -10.56
N LEU A 197 -1.86 0.20 -9.73
CA LEU A 197 -1.57 0.94 -8.52
C LEU A 197 -1.45 -0.03 -7.34
N TRP A 198 -0.33 0.09 -6.64
CA TRP A 198 -0.04 -0.67 -5.42
C TRP A 198 0.30 0.28 -4.28
N ILE A 199 -0.08 -0.10 -3.07
CA ILE A 199 0.36 0.53 -1.83
C ILE A 199 0.99 -0.50 -0.91
N ALA A 200 1.84 -0.02 -0.02
CA ALA A 200 2.58 -0.90 0.85
C ALA A 200 2.99 -0.19 2.13
N GLY A 201 3.26 -0.98 3.17
CA GLY A 201 3.88 -0.49 4.40
C GLY A 201 5.07 -1.33 4.78
N ALA A 202 6.13 -0.68 5.22
CA ALA A 202 7.36 -1.33 5.64
C ALA A 202 7.83 -0.81 6.99
N ARG A 203 8.61 -1.64 7.68
CA ARG A 203 9.38 -1.23 8.84
C ARG A 203 10.76 -0.82 8.36
N GLY A 204 10.93 0.47 8.07
CA GLY A 204 12.22 1.06 7.68
C GLY A 204 13.26 0.99 8.79
N ALA A 205 14.49 1.42 8.48
CA ALA A 205 15.60 1.33 9.42
C ALA A 205 15.44 2.26 10.63
N ILE A 206 14.81 3.43 10.41
CA ILE A 206 14.61 4.47 11.43
C ILE A 206 13.13 4.53 11.85
N GLU A 207 12.22 4.53 10.88
CA GLU A 207 10.78 4.69 11.10
C GLU A 207 9.97 3.81 10.14
N ASN A 208 8.68 3.67 10.42
CA ASN A 208 7.78 2.97 9.51
C ASN A 208 7.58 3.81 8.24
N GLU A 209 7.52 3.14 7.10
CA GLU A 209 7.40 3.71 5.77
C GLU A 209 6.06 3.32 5.16
N ASN A 210 5.50 4.24 4.38
CA ASN A 210 4.38 3.98 3.48
C ASN A 210 4.89 4.20 2.07
N CYS A 211 4.57 3.26 1.19
CA CYS A 211 5.01 3.28 -0.18
C CYS A 211 3.82 3.23 -1.13
N MET A 212 4.02 3.81 -2.29
CA MET A 212 3.14 3.69 -3.43
C MET A 212 3.99 3.27 -4.62
N LEU A 213 3.42 2.44 -5.49
CA LEU A 213 4.07 1.96 -6.69
C LEU A 213 3.06 1.92 -7.83
N LEU A 214 3.50 2.36 -9.01
CA LEU A 214 2.80 2.23 -10.27
C LEU A 214 3.60 1.26 -11.14
N ASP A 215 2.95 0.18 -11.55
CA ASP A 215 3.48 -0.82 -12.47
C ASP A 215 2.77 -0.71 -13.81
N GLY A 216 3.49 -0.29 -14.85
CA GLY A 216 2.98 -0.06 -16.20
C GLY A 216 3.63 -1.00 -17.20
N ASP A 217 3.55 -0.68 -18.49
CA ASP A 217 4.01 -1.54 -19.59
C ASP A 217 5.56 -1.62 -19.68
N GLY A 218 6.17 -2.34 -18.74
CA GLY A 218 7.61 -2.49 -18.58
C GLY A 218 8.30 -1.38 -17.78
N THR A 219 7.55 -0.42 -17.26
CA THR A 219 8.05 0.69 -16.44
C THR A 219 7.45 0.64 -15.04
N MET A 220 8.28 0.81 -14.01
CA MET A 220 7.83 0.96 -12.64
C MET A 220 8.23 2.33 -12.09
N ARG A 221 7.31 2.96 -11.36
CA ARG A 221 7.55 4.19 -10.60
C ARG A 221 7.14 3.92 -9.18
N ALA A 222 8.03 4.17 -8.22
CA ALA A 222 7.75 3.91 -6.82
C ALA A 222 8.36 4.99 -5.96
N ASP A 223 7.67 5.32 -4.87
CA ASP A 223 8.18 6.20 -3.84
C ASP A 223 7.75 5.69 -2.47
N CYS A 224 8.63 5.90 -1.50
CA CYS A 224 8.45 5.49 -0.12
C CYS A 224 8.78 6.69 0.76
N VAL A 225 7.84 7.05 1.63
CA VAL A 225 8.05 8.11 2.61
C VAL A 225 7.68 7.60 3.98
N SER A 226 8.23 8.23 5.02
CA SER A 226 7.85 7.83 6.37
C SER A 226 6.40 8.11 6.69
N THR A 227 5.84 7.40 7.67
CA THR A 227 4.47 7.62 8.14
C THR A 227 4.21 9.07 8.50
N ALA A 228 5.18 9.77 9.11
CA ALA A 228 5.05 11.18 9.45
C ALA A 228 4.96 12.10 8.22
N LEU A 229 5.65 11.78 7.12
CA LEU A 229 5.55 12.53 5.86
C LEU A 229 4.28 12.19 5.08
N LYS A 230 3.88 10.92 5.09
CA LYS A 230 2.63 10.47 4.49
C LYS A 230 1.42 11.18 5.11
N THR A 231 1.35 11.29 6.44
CA THR A 231 0.27 12.01 7.14
C THR A 231 0.27 13.52 6.86
N GLN A 232 1.35 14.06 6.29
CA GLN A 232 1.40 15.44 5.79
C GLN A 232 1.05 15.55 4.30
N GLY A 233 0.71 14.43 3.65
CA GLY A 233 0.38 14.37 2.22
C GLY A 233 1.61 14.36 1.31
N GLY A 234 2.75 13.88 1.79
CA GLY A 234 4.01 13.89 1.03
C GLY A 234 4.20 12.77 0.01
N LEU A 235 3.27 11.81 -0.09
CA LEU A 235 3.42 10.67 -0.99
C LEU A 235 2.64 10.90 -2.29
N LEU A 236 3.36 11.24 -3.35
CA LEU A 236 2.84 11.51 -4.68
C LEU A 236 3.70 10.80 -5.72
N LEU A 237 3.07 10.11 -6.65
CA LEU A 237 3.69 9.66 -7.90
C LEU A 237 3.02 10.37 -9.06
N SER A 238 3.80 10.87 -10.02
CA SER A 238 3.27 11.46 -11.24
C SER A 238 3.75 10.68 -12.46
N VAL A 239 2.91 10.63 -13.50
CA VAL A 239 3.21 10.07 -14.82
C VAL A 239 3.02 11.18 -15.86
N PRO A 240 4.10 11.63 -16.53
CA PRO A 240 4.00 12.66 -17.56
C PRO A 240 3.13 12.21 -18.75
N TYR A 241 2.48 13.16 -19.43
CA TYR A 241 1.69 12.90 -20.64
C TYR A 241 2.38 11.99 -21.66
N ALA A 242 3.67 12.23 -21.90
CA ALA A 242 4.45 11.52 -22.91
C ALA A 242 4.68 10.03 -22.59
N GLU A 243 4.52 9.63 -21.32
CA GLU A 243 4.70 8.25 -20.87
C GLU A 243 3.39 7.46 -20.83
N LEU A 244 2.25 8.12 -20.99
CA LEU A 244 0.96 7.45 -21.11
C LEU A 244 0.72 7.05 -22.57
N ALA A 245 0.35 5.79 -22.78
CA ALA A 245 -0.15 5.33 -24.07
C ALA A 245 -1.38 6.17 -24.49
N PRO A 246 -1.55 6.52 -25.77
CA PRO A 246 -2.66 7.37 -26.21
C PRO A 246 -4.04 6.91 -25.75
N GLU A 247 -4.28 5.60 -25.73
CA GLU A 247 -5.52 4.95 -25.30
C GLU A 247 -5.75 5.00 -23.78
N ASP A 248 -4.70 5.17 -22.99
CA ASP A 248 -4.74 5.21 -21.53
C ASP A 248 -4.86 6.63 -20.98
N ARG A 249 -4.75 7.65 -21.83
CA ARG A 249 -4.84 9.05 -21.39
C ARG A 249 -6.28 9.40 -21.00
N PRO A 250 -6.48 10.08 -19.85
CA PRO A 250 -7.77 10.70 -19.56
C PRO A 250 -8.19 11.65 -20.69
N GLU A 251 -9.47 11.65 -21.07
CA GLU A 251 -9.98 12.39 -22.24
C GLU A 251 -9.68 13.90 -22.18
N VAL A 252 -9.65 14.46 -20.97
CA VAL A 252 -9.40 15.89 -20.73
C VAL A 252 -7.92 16.25 -20.57
N MET A 253 -7.00 15.28 -20.68
CA MET A 253 -5.57 15.47 -20.42
C MET A 253 -4.87 16.18 -21.59
N THR A 254 -4.15 17.26 -21.28
CA THR A 254 -3.33 18.01 -22.23
C THR A 254 -1.84 17.65 -22.13
N ALA A 255 -1.06 18.01 -23.15
CA ALA A 255 0.35 17.62 -23.27
C ALA A 255 1.27 18.23 -22.20
N ASP A 256 0.84 19.32 -21.55
CA ASP A 256 1.52 19.99 -20.44
C ASP A 256 1.13 19.45 -19.06
N GLN A 257 0.22 18.47 -18.99
CA GLN A 257 -0.23 17.86 -17.74
C GLN A 257 0.47 16.53 -17.44
N SER A 258 0.41 16.15 -16.17
CA SER A 258 0.80 14.85 -15.65
C SER A 258 -0.36 14.22 -14.91
N LEU A 259 -0.46 12.89 -14.97
CA LEU A 259 -1.38 12.10 -14.15
C LEU A 259 -0.73 11.83 -12.79
N GLY A 260 -1.29 12.40 -11.73
CA GLY A 260 -0.82 12.21 -10.36
C GLY A 260 -1.64 11.20 -9.59
N PHE A 261 -0.96 10.37 -8.82
CA PHE A 261 -1.50 9.45 -7.83
C PHE A 261 -1.01 9.94 -6.47
N TRP A 262 -1.93 10.44 -5.64
CA TRP A 262 -1.60 11.05 -4.36
C TRP A 262 -2.25 10.31 -3.21
N TRP A 263 -1.45 9.78 -2.30
CA TRP A 263 -1.97 9.12 -1.11
C TRP A 263 -2.12 10.13 0.03
N GLY A 264 -3.35 10.63 0.18
CA GLY A 264 -3.73 11.64 1.15
C GLY A 264 -3.64 11.18 2.61
N PRO A 265 -3.68 12.13 3.56
CA PRO A 265 -3.65 11.84 4.99
C PRO A 265 -4.93 11.13 5.49
N ASP A 266 -6.02 11.24 4.74
CA ASP A 266 -7.34 10.69 5.01
C ASP A 266 -7.50 9.20 4.60
N GLY A 267 -6.42 8.56 4.13
CA GLY A 267 -6.48 7.16 3.70
C GLY A 267 -7.13 6.99 2.32
N VAL A 268 -7.15 8.05 1.50
CA VAL A 268 -7.64 7.99 0.12
C VAL A 268 -6.47 8.19 -0.83
N VAL A 269 -6.37 7.34 -1.86
CA VAL A 269 -5.53 7.65 -3.03
C VAL A 269 -6.37 8.44 -4.03
N THR A 270 -6.01 9.69 -4.24
CA THR A 270 -6.63 10.54 -5.25
C THR A 270 -5.84 10.44 -6.54
N ILE A 271 -6.52 10.14 -7.64
CA ILE A 271 -5.96 10.23 -9.00
C ILE A 271 -6.44 11.54 -9.62
N LEU A 272 -5.50 12.35 -10.09
CA LEU A 272 -5.77 13.71 -10.57
C LEU A 272 -4.88 14.08 -11.75
N LEU A 273 -5.31 15.05 -12.54
CA LEU A 273 -4.44 15.75 -13.49
C LEU A 273 -3.90 17.01 -12.83
N SER A 274 -2.66 17.37 -13.12
CA SER A 274 -2.10 18.67 -12.76
C SER A 274 -1.04 19.07 -13.77
N PRO A 275 -0.74 20.36 -13.97
CA PRO A 275 0.39 20.77 -14.81
C PRO A 275 1.69 20.11 -14.37
N THR A 276 2.47 19.69 -15.35
CA THR A 276 3.77 19.05 -15.13
C THR A 276 4.72 20.07 -14.49
N PRO A 277 5.35 19.74 -13.36
CA PRO A 277 6.38 20.60 -12.79
C PRO A 277 7.49 20.85 -13.83
N PRO A 278 8.05 22.07 -13.91
CA PRO A 278 9.21 22.30 -14.76
C PRO A 278 10.40 21.48 -14.24
N ASP A 279 11.09 20.78 -15.15
CA ASP A 279 12.35 20.08 -14.88
C ASP A 279 13.47 21.00 -14.39
#